data_AF-A0A8T8C6R5-F1
#
_entry.id   AF-A0A8T8C6R5-F1
#
_cell.length_a   1.000
_cell.length_b   1.000
_cell.length_c   1.000
_cell.angle_alpha   90.00
_cell.angle_beta   90.00
_cell.angle_gamma   90.00
#
_symmetry.space_group_name_H-M   'P 1'
#
loop_
_entity.id
_entity.type
_entity.pdbx_description
1 polymer ?
#
loop_
_entity_poly.entity_id
_entity_poly.type
_entity_poly.pdbx_seq_one_letter_code
_entity_poly.pdbx_strand_id
1 'polypeptide(L)'
;MNPLSHMRIKMLVSLTLATMLGATALPAHAASTLRCGSQLISTGDRAFEVQQKCGEPVSQEVIGTKESFSNDYRQSETVRIEEWIYGPDNGMYQYLHFEGGRLVTIDSKRRR
;
A
#
# COMPACT_ATOMS: atom_id res chain seq x y z
N MET A 1 -49.91 35.38 2.51
CA MET A 1 -48.68 34.55 2.37
C MET A 1 -48.04 34.40 3.75
N ASN A 2 -47.80 33.18 4.24
CA ASN A 2 -47.48 32.92 5.66
C ASN A 2 -45.95 32.85 5.92
N PRO A 3 -45.41 33.61 6.90
CA PRO A 3 -43.97 33.67 7.18
C PRO A 3 -43.39 32.35 7.73
N LEU A 4 -44.25 31.46 8.26
CA LEU A 4 -43.88 30.15 8.81
C LEU A 4 -43.46 29.13 7.73
N SER A 5 -43.98 29.24 6.49
CA SER A 5 -43.58 28.32 5.41
C SER A 5 -42.18 28.65 4.87
N HIS A 6 -41.82 29.94 4.81
CA HIS A 6 -40.50 30.39 4.39
C HIS A 6 -39.39 29.99 5.38
N MET A 7 -39.67 29.99 6.69
CA MET A 7 -38.70 29.57 7.72
C MET A 7 -38.39 28.06 7.62
N ARG A 8 -39.41 27.23 7.37
CA ARG A 8 -39.27 25.77 7.22
C ARG A 8 -38.52 25.38 5.95
N ILE A 9 -38.80 26.05 4.83
CA ILE A 9 -38.11 25.79 3.55
C ILE A 9 -36.62 26.18 3.63
N LYS A 10 -36.29 27.34 4.22
CA LYS A 10 -34.89 27.76 4.42
C LYS A 10 -34.13 26.79 5.31
N MET A 11 -34.75 26.33 6.41
CA MET A 11 -34.15 25.39 7.35
C MET A 11 -33.90 24.02 6.70
N LEU A 12 -34.83 23.53 5.87
CA LEU A 12 -34.69 22.27 5.13
C LEU A 12 -33.60 22.37 4.05
N VAL A 13 -33.53 23.47 3.29
CA VAL A 13 -32.48 23.70 2.27
C VAL A 13 -31.09 23.80 2.90
N SER A 14 -30.95 24.48 4.05
CA SER A 14 -29.69 24.55 4.78
C SER A 14 -29.25 23.20 5.37
N LEU A 15 -30.20 22.38 5.81
CA LEU A 15 -29.92 21.05 6.35
C LEU A 15 -29.48 20.06 5.26
N THR A 16 -30.04 20.19 4.04
CA THR A 16 -29.60 19.40 2.87
C THR A 16 -28.26 19.85 2.29
N LEU A 17 -27.89 21.14 2.41
CA LEU A 17 -26.61 21.64 1.91
C LEU A 17 -25.45 21.28 2.86
N ALA A 18 -25.72 21.19 4.17
CA ALA A 18 -24.71 20.79 5.17
C ALA A 18 -24.34 19.30 5.08
N THR A 19 -25.23 18.43 4.62
CA THR A 19 -24.95 16.99 4.46
C THR A 19 -24.17 16.65 3.19
N MET A 20 -24.20 17.51 2.16
CA MET A 20 -23.46 17.31 0.90
C MET A 20 -21.96 17.66 1.01
N LEU A 21 -21.56 18.46 2.02
CA LEU A 21 -20.17 18.92 2.18
C LEU A 21 -19.28 17.94 2.99
N GLY A 22 -19.86 16.90 3.57
CA GLY A 22 -19.14 15.91 4.39
C GLY A 22 -18.72 14.63 3.64
N ALA A 23 -18.99 14.54 2.34
CA ALA A 23 -18.71 13.34 1.56
C ALA A 23 -17.25 13.32 1.04
N THR A 24 -16.55 12.24 1.40
CA THR A 24 -15.39 11.62 0.72
C THR A 24 -13.99 12.18 0.98
N ALA A 25 -13.48 12.04 2.20
CA ALA A 25 -12.05 11.76 2.38
C ALA A 25 -11.86 10.24 2.38
N LEU A 26 -11.68 9.64 1.20
CA LEU A 26 -11.27 8.23 1.10
C LEU A 26 -9.81 8.12 1.56
N PRO A 27 -9.45 7.11 2.37
CA PRO A 27 -8.06 6.87 2.72
C PRO A 27 -7.28 6.47 1.46
N ALA A 28 -6.42 7.37 0.98
CA ALA A 28 -5.47 7.06 -0.09
C ALA A 28 -4.34 6.22 0.49
N HIS A 29 -4.32 4.91 0.18
CA HIS A 29 -3.16 4.07 0.44
C HIS A 29 -2.12 4.33 -0.64
N ALA A 30 -1.01 4.97 -0.27
CA ALA A 30 0.11 5.17 -1.18
C ALA A 30 0.85 3.82 -1.36
N ALA A 31 0.83 3.29 -2.58
CA ALA A 31 1.66 2.15 -2.95
C ALA A 31 3.09 2.64 -3.23
N SER A 32 4.09 2.03 -2.58
CA SER A 32 5.49 2.31 -2.89
C SER A 32 5.87 1.64 -4.21
N THR A 33 6.67 2.31 -5.04
CA THR A 33 7.08 1.82 -6.36
C THR A 33 8.60 1.87 -6.52
N LEU A 34 9.17 0.91 -7.26
CA LEU A 34 10.58 0.88 -7.63
C LEU A 34 10.71 0.62 -9.13
N ARG A 35 11.63 1.34 -9.79
CA ARG A 35 11.95 1.16 -11.20
C ARG A 35 13.11 0.19 -11.37
N CYS A 36 12.91 -0.82 -12.20
CA CYS A 36 13.92 -1.78 -12.62
C CYS A 36 14.09 -1.69 -14.14
N GLY A 37 15.08 -0.91 -14.58
CA GLY A 37 15.23 -0.56 -16.00
C GLY A 37 14.00 0.20 -16.53
N SER A 38 13.33 -0.35 -17.54
CA SER A 38 12.08 0.20 -18.09
C SER A 38 10.82 -0.25 -17.34
N GLN A 39 10.94 -1.23 -16.44
CA GLN A 39 9.81 -1.84 -15.73
C GLN A 39 9.61 -1.20 -14.35
N LEU A 40 8.41 -1.35 -13.79
CA LEU A 40 8.04 -0.89 -12.46
C LEU A 40 7.49 -2.06 -11.64
N ILE A 41 7.94 -2.14 -10.39
CA ILE A 41 7.35 -2.98 -9.35
C ILE A 41 6.65 -2.09 -8.33
N SER A 42 5.67 -2.64 -7.62
CA SER A 42 4.94 -1.94 -6.57
C SER A 42 4.61 -2.87 -5.42
N THR A 43 4.37 -2.31 -4.23
CA THR A 43 3.82 -3.07 -3.11
C THR A 43 2.56 -3.80 -3.55
N GLY A 44 2.47 -5.11 -3.27
CA GLY A 44 1.42 -6.02 -3.72
C GLY A 44 1.87 -6.99 -4.82
N ASP A 45 2.90 -6.64 -5.60
CA ASP A 45 3.47 -7.51 -6.64
C ASP A 45 3.98 -8.83 -6.04
N ARG A 46 3.91 -9.90 -6.84
CA ARG A 46 4.42 -11.21 -6.41
C ARG A 46 5.94 -11.27 -6.54
N ALA A 47 6.59 -12.05 -5.67
CA ALA A 47 8.04 -12.28 -5.72
C ALA A 47 8.53 -12.72 -7.11
N PHE A 48 7.81 -13.63 -7.77
CA PHE A 48 8.09 -14.05 -9.15
C PHE A 48 8.04 -12.87 -10.15
N GLU A 49 7.05 -11.99 -10.04
CA GLU A 49 6.91 -10.83 -10.93
C GLU A 49 8.05 -9.84 -10.70
N VAL A 50 8.43 -9.64 -9.43
CA VAL A 50 9.58 -8.80 -9.08
C VAL A 50 10.86 -9.36 -9.66
N GLN A 51 11.14 -10.66 -9.50
CA GLN A 51 12.33 -11.30 -10.06
C GLN A 51 12.34 -11.24 -11.60
N GLN A 52 11.19 -11.39 -12.25
CA GLN A 52 11.09 -11.28 -13.70
C GLN A 52 11.35 -9.84 -14.19
N LYS A 53 10.88 -8.84 -13.45
CA LYS A 53 11.03 -7.41 -13.80
C LYS A 53 12.40 -6.85 -13.46
N CYS A 54 12.98 -7.27 -12.34
CA CYS A 54 14.20 -6.71 -11.75
C CYS A 54 15.44 -7.59 -11.90
N GLY A 55 15.26 -8.86 -12.30
CA GLY A 55 16.34 -9.84 -12.33
C GLY A 55 16.70 -10.38 -10.95
N GLU A 56 17.84 -11.06 -10.89
CA GLU A 56 18.35 -11.67 -9.67
C GLU A 56 18.84 -10.61 -8.67
N PRO A 57 18.40 -10.66 -7.40
CA PRO A 57 18.93 -9.78 -6.36
C PRO A 57 20.38 -10.15 -6.00
N VAL A 58 21.10 -9.24 -5.34
CA VAL A 58 22.44 -9.53 -4.81
C VAL A 58 22.40 -10.32 -3.50
N SER A 59 21.27 -10.31 -2.79
CA SER A 59 20.99 -11.20 -1.67
C SER A 59 19.49 -11.49 -1.61
N GLN A 60 19.16 -12.72 -1.26
CA GLN A 60 17.81 -13.18 -0.99
C GLN A 60 17.85 -14.09 0.25
N GLU A 61 17.24 -13.63 1.34
CA GLU A 61 17.29 -14.31 2.63
C GLU A 61 15.92 -14.39 3.29
N VAL A 62 15.68 -15.47 4.03
CA VAL A 62 14.46 -15.61 4.84
C VAL A 62 14.80 -15.12 6.24
N ILE A 63 14.28 -13.94 6.58
CA ILE A 63 14.62 -13.24 7.82
C ILE A 63 13.65 -13.52 8.95
N GLY A 64 12.53 -14.20 8.67
CA GLY A 64 11.58 -14.58 9.71
C GLY A 64 10.30 -15.22 9.19
N THR A 65 9.33 -15.30 10.11
CA THR A 65 7.95 -15.73 9.82
C THR A 65 6.98 -14.86 10.61
N LYS A 66 5.74 -14.76 10.13
CA LYS A 66 4.68 -13.97 10.75
C LYS A 66 3.36 -14.71 10.66
N GLU A 67 2.56 -14.62 11.71
CA GLU A 67 1.18 -15.08 11.66
C GLU A 67 0.33 -14.08 10.89
N SER A 68 -0.27 -14.54 9.80
CA SER A 68 -1.25 -13.80 9.01
C SER A 68 -2.63 -14.34 9.31
N PHE A 69 -3.57 -13.46 9.62
CA PHE A 69 -4.96 -13.85 9.87
C PHE A 69 -5.75 -13.69 8.57
N SER A 70 -6.35 -14.80 8.10
CA SER A 70 -7.36 -14.73 7.06
C SER A 70 -8.55 -13.90 7.56
N ASN A 71 -9.21 -13.16 6.64
CA ASN A 71 -10.41 -12.36 6.92
C ASN A 71 -11.55 -13.20 7.56
N ASP A 72 -11.49 -14.53 7.43
CA ASP A 72 -12.46 -15.44 8.03
C ASP A 72 -12.17 -15.78 9.52
N TYR A 73 -11.19 -15.13 10.16
CA TYR A 73 -10.83 -15.22 11.60
C TYR A 73 -10.64 -16.64 12.20
N ARG A 74 -10.81 -17.71 11.42
CA ARG A 74 -10.75 -19.10 11.87
C ARG A 74 -9.41 -19.77 11.65
N GLN A 75 -8.51 -19.14 10.90
CA GLN A 75 -7.22 -19.72 10.55
C GLN A 75 -6.13 -18.64 10.51
N SER A 76 -5.12 -18.80 11.36
CA SER A 76 -3.83 -18.13 11.19
C SER A 76 -2.95 -18.99 10.29
N GLU A 77 -2.31 -18.35 9.33
CA GLU A 77 -1.28 -18.97 8.49
C GLU A 77 0.08 -18.34 8.82
N THR A 78 1.07 -19.17 9.12
CA THR A 78 2.44 -18.71 9.30
C THR A 78 3.07 -18.47 7.93
N VAL A 79 3.24 -17.21 7.55
CA VAL A 79 3.87 -16.81 6.29
C VAL A 79 5.35 -16.51 6.51
N ARG A 80 6.17 -16.80 5.50
CA ARG A 80 7.60 -16.46 5.51
C ARG A 80 7.80 -14.98 5.23
N ILE A 81 8.79 -14.39 5.90
CA ILE A 81 9.31 -13.06 5.60
C ILE A 81 10.65 -13.24 4.91
N GLU A 82 10.77 -12.68 3.71
CA GLU A 82 12.01 -12.65 2.94
C GLU A 82 12.50 -11.22 2.76
N GLU A 83 13.81 -11.02 2.83
CA GLU A 83 14.48 -9.79 2.42
C GLU A 83 15.27 -10.04 1.15
N TRP A 84 15.01 -9.21 0.13
CA TRP A 84 15.74 -9.22 -1.13
C TRP A 84 16.45 -7.89 -1.28
N ILE A 85 17.73 -7.93 -1.62
CA ILE A 85 18.58 -6.74 -1.75
C ILE A 85 18.97 -6.57 -3.21
N TYR A 86 18.75 -5.38 -3.76
CA TYR A 86 19.22 -4.98 -5.08
C TYR A 86 20.24 -3.83 -5.00
N GLY A 87 21.13 -3.75 -5.99
CA GLY A 87 22.13 -2.71 -6.12
C GLY A 87 23.54 -3.12 -5.62
N PRO A 88 24.44 -2.15 -5.36
CA PRO A 88 24.16 -0.73 -5.37
C PRO A 88 24.02 -0.18 -6.80
N ASP A 89 22.95 0.55 -7.07
CA ASP A 89 22.84 1.39 -8.26
C ASP A 89 23.11 2.84 -7.87
N ASN A 90 24.13 3.47 -8.45
CA ASN A 90 24.57 4.84 -8.09
C ASN A 90 24.79 5.05 -6.56
N GLY A 91 25.27 4.01 -5.88
CA GLY A 91 25.52 4.00 -4.43
C GLY A 91 24.30 3.74 -3.55
N MET A 92 23.15 3.41 -4.16
CA MET A 92 21.91 3.09 -3.46
C MET A 92 21.60 1.60 -3.48
N TYR A 93 21.36 1.04 -2.31
CA TYR A 93 20.76 -0.29 -2.15
C TYR A 93 19.24 -0.16 -2.02
N GLN A 94 18.53 -1.15 -2.57
CA GLN A 94 17.10 -1.32 -2.43
C GLN A 94 16.83 -2.59 -1.61
N TYR A 95 16.07 -2.46 -0.53
CA TYR A 95 15.69 -3.55 0.37
C TYR A 95 14.20 -3.78 0.19
N LEU A 96 13.86 -4.97 -0.28
CA LEU A 96 12.49 -5.38 -0.54
C LEU A 96 12.12 -6.43 0.49
N HIS A 97 10.99 -6.23 1.18
CA HIS A 97 10.45 -7.24 2.08
C HIS A 97 9.25 -7.92 1.46
N PHE A 98 9.25 -9.25 1.51
CA PHE A 98 8.16 -10.08 1.06
C PHE A 98 7.51 -10.78 2.25
N GLU A 99 6.18 -10.76 2.29
CA GLU A 99 5.39 -11.59 3.21
C GLU A 99 4.57 -12.59 2.40
N GLY A 100 4.78 -13.89 2.62
CA GLY A 100 4.05 -14.94 1.89
C GLY A 100 4.21 -14.84 0.37
N GLY A 101 5.35 -14.34 -0.11
CA GLY A 101 5.64 -14.13 -1.53
C GLY A 101 5.04 -12.86 -2.14
N ARG A 102 4.50 -11.93 -1.34
CA ARG A 102 4.05 -10.60 -1.80
C ARG A 102 4.95 -9.50 -1.30
N LEU A 103 5.30 -8.57 -2.18
CA LEU A 103 6.09 -7.39 -1.84
C LEU A 103 5.29 -6.47 -0.93
N VAL A 104 5.76 -6.25 0.30
CA VAL A 104 5.09 -5.38 1.28
C VAL A 104 5.84 -4.07 1.55
N THR A 105 7.16 -4.07 1.40
CA THR A 105 8.01 -2.92 1.68
C THR A 105 9.07 -2.74 0.60
N ILE A 106 9.36 -1.48 0.26
CA ILE A 106 10.46 -1.06 -0.61
C ILE A 106 11.19 0.07 0.09
N ASP A 107 12.43 -0.17 0.50
CA ASP A 107 13.29 0.81 1.17
C ASP A 107 14.57 1.08 0.38
N SER A 108 15.03 2.33 0.36
CA SER A 108 16.29 2.72 -0.29
C SER A 108 17.31 3.21 0.74
N LYS A 109 18.54 2.68 0.75
CA LYS A 109 19.61 3.13 1.66
C LYS A 109 20.96 3.35 0.96
N ARG A 110 21.55 4.52 1.20
CA ARG A 110 22.87 4.88 0.64
C ARG A 110 23.96 4.24 1.47
N ARG A 111 24.97 3.65 0.82
CA ARG A 111 26.20 3.25 1.53
C ARG A 111 26.87 4.53 2.05
N ARG A 112 26.94 4.68 3.38
CA ARG A 112 27.73 5.74 4.02
C ARG A 112 29.19 5.33 4.06
#